data_AF-A0A838FN20-F1
#
_entry.id   AF-A0A838FN20-F1
#
_cell.length_a   1.000
_cell.length_b   1.000
_cell.length_c   1.000
_cell.angle_alpha   90.00
_cell.angle_beta   90.00
_cell.angle_gamma   90.00
#
_symmetry.space_group_name_H-M   'P 1'
#
loop_
_entity.id
_entity.type
_entity.pdbx_description
1 polymer ?
#
loop_
_entity_poly.entity_id
_entity_poly.type
_entity_poly.pdbx_seq_one_letter_code
_entity_poly.pdbx_strand_id
1 'polypeptide(L)'
;MVKKLLMLLSLVLPWKLRRALLEKQFGFTIHPTSRIGLAWVFPERLVLEAHSSIGHLTVCKSLALLHLREHALIGRGNWITGFPLGPSPHFAEETDRHPELIVGEHSAITHRHLIDCTNRITIGKFTTLAGFQSQMMTHSIDLEQN
;
A
#
# COMPACT_ATOMS: atom_id res chain seq x y z
N MET A 1 3.29 7.89 -19.28
CA MET A 1 1.83 7.95 -19.54
C MET A 1 1.17 6.58 -19.66
N VAL A 2 1.74 5.62 -20.39
CA VAL A 2 1.16 4.27 -20.61
C VAL A 2 0.81 3.53 -19.31
N LYS A 3 1.70 3.50 -18.32
CA LYS A 3 1.43 2.84 -17.02
C LYS A 3 0.17 3.37 -16.35
N LYS A 4 -0.03 4.69 -16.30
CA LYS A 4 -1.21 5.32 -15.67
C LYS A 4 -2.51 4.98 -16.40
N LEU A 5 -2.47 4.83 -17.73
CA LEU A 5 -3.62 4.38 -18.51
C LEU A 5 -3.99 2.93 -18.19
N LEU A 6 -2.99 2.04 -18.13
CA LEU A 6 -3.20 0.64 -17.72
C LEU A 6 -3.74 0.53 -16.30
N MET A 7 -3.26 1.37 -15.38
CA MET A 7 -3.78 1.47 -14.01
C MET A 7 -5.28 1.81 -14.02
N LEU A 8 -5.68 2.83 -14.79
CA LEU A 8 -7.07 3.26 -14.90
C LEU A 8 -7.95 2.17 -15.52
N LEU A 9 -7.50 1.56 -16.63
CA LEU A 9 -8.22 0.46 -17.30
C LEU A 9 -8.40 -0.75 -16.38
N SER A 10 -7.42 -1.03 -15.50
CA SER A 10 -7.50 -2.14 -14.55
C SER A 10 -8.71 -2.04 -13.61
N LEU A 11 -9.22 -0.84 -13.33
CA LEU A 11 -10.31 -0.62 -12.37
C LEU A 11 -11.67 -1.12 -12.87
N VAL A 12 -11.86 -1.16 -14.19
CA VAL A 12 -13.14 -1.55 -14.82
C VAL A 12 -13.21 -3.05 -15.09
N LEU A 13 -12.06 -3.73 -15.06
CA LEU A 13 -11.98 -5.16 -15.38
C LEU A 13 -12.56 -6.06 -14.27
N PRO A 14 -13.26 -7.16 -14.63
CA PRO A 14 -13.60 -8.21 -13.67
C PRO A 14 -12.37 -8.74 -12.94
N TRP A 15 -12.51 -9.11 -11.66
CA TRP A 15 -11.38 -9.42 -10.78
C TRP A 15 -10.37 -10.41 -11.35
N LYS A 16 -10.82 -11.51 -11.98
CA LYS A 16 -9.91 -12.52 -12.56
C LYS A 16 -9.00 -11.93 -13.65
N LEU A 17 -9.55 -11.09 -14.52
CA LEU A 17 -8.80 -10.41 -15.58
C LEU A 17 -7.93 -9.30 -14.99
N ARG A 18 -8.46 -8.53 -14.04
CA ARG A 18 -7.71 -7.50 -13.33
C ARG A 18 -6.48 -8.07 -12.63
N ARG A 19 -6.62 -9.18 -11.89
CA ARG A 19 -5.50 -9.85 -11.22
C ARG A 19 -4.43 -10.25 -12.22
N ALA A 20 -4.80 -10.94 -13.30
CA ALA A 20 -3.85 -11.35 -14.33
C ALA A 20 -3.13 -10.16 -15.00
N LEU A 21 -3.83 -9.03 -15.20
CA LEU A 21 -3.22 -7.79 -15.70
C LEU A 21 -2.21 -7.22 -14.69
N LEU A 22 -2.59 -7.16 -13.42
CA LEU A 22 -1.75 -6.64 -12.34
C LEU A 22 -0.47 -7.47 -12.18
N GLU A 23 -0.59 -8.80 -12.18
CA GLU A 23 0.55 -9.73 -12.12
C GLU A 23 1.47 -9.56 -13.32
N LYS A 24 0.93 -9.57 -14.54
CA LYS A 24 1.73 -9.55 -15.78
C LYS A 24 2.38 -8.19 -16.07
N GLN A 25 1.67 -7.08 -15.85
CA GLN A 25 2.16 -5.75 -16.26
C GLN A 25 2.91 -5.01 -15.15
N PHE A 26 2.62 -5.32 -13.89
CA PHE A 26 3.24 -4.66 -12.74
C PHE A 26 4.11 -5.60 -11.90
N GLY A 27 4.18 -6.89 -12.23
CA GLY A 27 5.00 -7.86 -11.49
C GLY A 27 4.49 -8.14 -10.08
N PHE A 28 3.20 -7.87 -9.83
CA PHE A 28 2.60 -8.06 -8.50
C PHE A 28 2.44 -9.54 -8.18
N THR A 29 2.62 -9.90 -6.91
CA THR A 29 2.39 -11.27 -6.40
C THR A 29 1.05 -11.30 -5.67
N ILE A 30 0.02 -11.88 -6.27
CA ILE A 30 -1.34 -11.90 -5.71
C ILE A 30 -1.84 -13.33 -5.58
N HIS A 31 -1.98 -13.81 -4.34
CA HIS A 31 -2.47 -15.17 -4.10
C HIS A 31 -3.90 -15.37 -4.66
N PRO A 32 -4.26 -16.57 -5.18
CA PRO A 32 -5.54 -16.78 -5.84
C PRO A 32 -6.80 -16.48 -5.02
N THR A 33 -6.72 -16.64 -3.71
CA THR A 33 -7.81 -16.36 -2.76
C THR A 33 -7.96 -14.88 -2.42
N SER A 34 -6.94 -14.08 -2.73
CA SER A 34 -6.80 -12.69 -2.27
C SER A 34 -7.50 -11.74 -3.21
N ARG A 35 -7.88 -10.56 -2.70
CA ARG A 35 -8.75 -9.64 -3.43
C ARG A 35 -8.37 -8.18 -3.22
N ILE A 36 -8.42 -7.41 -4.30
CA ILE A 36 -8.36 -5.96 -4.26
C ILE A 36 -9.69 -5.43 -4.79
N GLY A 37 -10.44 -4.71 -3.95
CA GLY A 37 -11.65 -4.01 -4.35
C GLY A 37 -11.37 -2.91 -5.38
N LEU A 38 -12.36 -2.09 -5.71
CA LEU A 38 -12.19 -0.91 -6.58
C LEU A 38 -11.31 0.13 -5.88
N ALA A 39 -9.99 -0.09 -5.93
CA ALA A 39 -8.97 0.61 -5.16
C ALA A 39 -7.78 0.95 -6.05
N TRP A 40 -7.18 2.11 -5.82
CA TRP A 40 -5.99 2.58 -6.52
C TRP A 40 -4.74 2.14 -5.75
N VAL A 41 -4.23 0.93 -6.03
CA VAL A 41 -3.10 0.34 -5.30
C VAL A 41 -1.97 0.04 -6.27
N PHE A 42 -0.99 0.94 -6.31
CA PHE A 42 0.16 0.83 -7.21
C PHE A 42 1.47 1.20 -6.49
N PRO A 43 1.92 0.37 -5.54
CA PRO A 43 3.29 0.42 -5.05
C PRO A 43 4.25 -0.10 -6.14
N GLU A 44 5.56 0.01 -5.89
CA GLU A 44 6.57 -0.62 -6.75
C GLU A 44 6.51 -2.15 -6.66
N ARG A 45 6.38 -2.68 -5.44
CA ARG A 45 6.17 -4.11 -5.18
C ARG A 45 4.90 -4.31 -4.36
N LEU A 46 4.08 -5.28 -4.79
CA LEU A 46 2.86 -5.70 -4.10
C LEU A 46 2.92 -7.21 -3.84
N VAL A 47 2.73 -7.59 -2.59
CA VAL A 47 2.61 -8.99 -2.16
C VAL A 47 1.33 -9.16 -1.35
N LEU A 48 0.40 -9.95 -1.88
CA LEU A 48 -0.84 -10.35 -1.21
C LEU A 48 -0.83 -11.86 -0.99
N GLU A 49 -0.66 -12.29 0.26
CA GLU A 49 -0.71 -13.70 0.65
C GLU A 49 -2.15 -14.21 0.79
N ALA A 50 -2.34 -15.50 1.11
CA ALA A 50 -3.64 -16.14 1.11
C ALA A 50 -4.67 -15.43 2.01
N HIS A 51 -5.92 -15.42 1.55
CA HIS A 51 -7.07 -14.77 2.19
C HIS A 51 -6.92 -13.28 2.54
N SER A 52 -5.86 -12.61 2.08
CA SER A 52 -5.68 -11.17 2.30
C SER A 52 -6.56 -10.33 1.38
N SER A 53 -6.91 -9.13 1.83
CA SER A 53 -7.70 -8.23 0.98
C SER A 53 -7.50 -6.74 1.24
N ILE A 54 -7.72 -5.96 0.19
CA ILE A 54 -7.75 -4.49 0.24
C ILE A 54 -9.14 -4.02 -0.19
N GLY A 55 -9.78 -3.23 0.68
CA GLY A 55 -11.12 -2.70 0.48
C GLY A 55 -11.22 -1.62 -0.60
N HIS A 56 -12.45 -1.34 -1.01
CA HIS A 56 -12.75 -0.32 -2.03
C HIS A 56 -12.28 1.08 -1.63
N LEU A 57 -12.05 1.93 -2.62
CA LEU A 57 -11.68 3.34 -2.48
C LEU A 57 -10.39 3.59 -1.69
N THR A 58 -9.63 2.54 -1.38
CA THR A 58 -8.30 2.66 -0.80
C THR A 58 -7.34 3.15 -1.87
N VAL A 59 -6.53 4.13 -1.49
CA VAL A 59 -5.44 4.68 -2.31
C VAL A 59 -4.14 4.24 -1.66
N CYS A 60 -3.26 3.61 -2.42
CA CYS A 60 -1.90 3.24 -2.04
C CYS A 60 -0.95 3.59 -3.19
N LYS A 61 -0.07 4.56 -2.97
CA LYS A 61 0.87 5.06 -3.98
C LYS A 61 2.22 5.41 -3.36
N SER A 62 3.27 5.40 -4.18
CA SER A 62 4.60 5.87 -3.76
C SER A 62 5.23 5.06 -2.61
N LEU A 63 4.86 3.79 -2.49
CA LEU A 63 5.51 2.82 -1.60
C LEU A 63 6.45 1.93 -2.42
N ALA A 64 7.60 1.59 -1.83
CA ALA A 64 8.51 0.58 -2.37
C ALA A 64 7.92 -0.84 -2.21
N LEU A 65 7.22 -1.09 -1.10
CA LEU A 65 6.57 -2.37 -0.82
C LEU A 65 5.23 -2.19 -0.09
N LEU A 66 4.19 -2.87 -0.58
CA LEU A 66 3.00 -3.18 0.20
C LEU A 66 2.92 -4.71 0.35
N HIS A 67 2.98 -5.20 1.59
CA HIS A 67 2.90 -6.62 1.89
C HIS A 67 1.77 -6.90 2.88
N LEU A 68 0.74 -7.60 2.42
CA LEU A 68 -0.30 -8.14 3.28
C LEU A 68 -0.05 -9.64 3.44
N ARG A 69 0.20 -10.06 4.67
CA ARG A 69 0.37 -11.47 5.01
C ARG A 69 -0.96 -12.23 5.06
N GLU A 70 -0.89 -13.52 5.32
CA GLU A 70 -2.06 -14.38 5.37
C GLU A 70 -3.18 -13.82 6.27
N HIS A 71 -4.41 -13.83 5.76
CA HIS A 71 -5.60 -13.27 6.43
C HIS A 71 -5.51 -11.78 6.80
N ALA A 72 -4.53 -11.03 6.30
CA ALA A 72 -4.41 -9.61 6.57
C ALA A 72 -5.43 -8.78 5.77
N LEU A 73 -6.00 -7.75 6.41
CA LEU A 73 -7.05 -6.93 5.85
C LEU A 73 -6.68 -5.45 5.89
N ILE A 74 -6.83 -4.76 4.76
CA ILE A 74 -6.92 -3.29 4.72
C ILE A 74 -8.35 -2.98 4.31
N GLY A 75 -9.11 -2.30 5.16
CA GLY A 75 -10.48 -1.94 4.83
C GLY A 75 -10.57 -0.81 3.80
N ARG A 76 -11.77 -0.25 3.64
CA ARG A 76 -12.08 0.74 2.60
C ARG A 76 -11.62 2.16 2.92
N GLY A 77 -11.37 2.93 1.86
CA GLY A 77 -11.18 4.38 1.93
C GLY A 77 -9.92 4.84 2.65
N ASN A 78 -8.95 3.94 2.88
CA ASN A 78 -7.68 4.31 3.49
C ASN A 78 -6.83 5.09 2.47
N TRP A 79 -6.13 6.12 2.94
CA TRP A 79 -5.18 6.87 2.12
C TRP A 79 -3.76 6.55 2.60
N ILE A 80 -3.08 5.72 1.83
CA ILE A 80 -1.74 5.22 2.11
C ILE A 80 -0.80 5.83 1.09
N THR A 81 0.19 6.57 1.56
CA THR A 81 1.15 7.26 0.69
C THR A 81 2.52 7.18 1.31
N GLY A 82 3.54 7.48 0.54
CA GLY A 82 4.88 7.71 1.05
C GLY A 82 5.65 8.53 0.03
N PHE A 83 6.95 8.62 0.23
CA PHE A 83 7.86 9.17 -0.75
C PHE A 83 8.60 8.03 -1.48
N PRO A 84 8.66 8.01 -2.82
CA PRO A 84 9.34 6.94 -3.55
C PRO A 84 10.85 6.95 -3.27
N LEU A 85 11.53 5.81 -3.44
CA LEU A 85 12.98 5.76 -3.37
C LEU A 85 13.60 6.45 -4.59
N GLY A 86 14.66 7.22 -4.37
CA GLY A 86 15.34 7.96 -5.43
C GLY A 86 16.06 9.19 -4.91
N PRO A 87 16.92 9.82 -5.74
CA PRO A 87 17.61 11.05 -5.36
C PRO A 87 16.59 12.16 -5.11
N SER A 88 16.52 12.63 -3.88
CA SER A 88 15.69 13.77 -3.50
C SER A 88 16.43 14.61 -2.46
N PRO A 89 16.46 15.95 -2.61
CA PRO A 89 17.06 16.82 -1.61
C PRO A 89 16.33 16.73 -0.25
N HIS A 90 15.02 16.44 -0.25
CA HIS A 90 14.21 16.39 0.97
C HIS A 90 14.51 15.21 1.90
N PHE A 91 15.19 14.17 1.40
CA PHE A 91 15.55 12.97 2.17
C PHE A 91 17.00 12.55 1.92
N ALA A 92 17.87 13.49 1.54
CA ALA A 92 19.26 13.20 1.19
C ALA A 92 20.05 12.62 2.37
N GLU A 93 19.67 12.98 3.60
CA GLU A 93 20.31 12.51 4.84
C GLU A 93 19.79 11.12 5.28
N GLU A 94 18.58 10.73 4.88
CA GLU A 94 17.97 9.43 5.19
C GLU A 94 18.39 8.35 4.18
N THR A 95 19.62 7.84 4.35
CA THR A 95 20.24 6.87 3.43
C THR A 95 19.65 5.45 3.51
N ASP A 96 19.04 5.06 4.64
CA ASP A 96 18.44 3.73 4.86
C ASP A 96 16.91 3.78 4.97
N ARG A 97 16.27 4.46 4.02
CA ARG A 97 14.82 4.63 4.03
C ARG A 97 14.12 3.42 3.41
N HIS A 98 13.04 2.97 4.06
CA HIS A 98 12.25 1.83 3.58
C HIS A 98 10.76 2.20 3.49
N PRO A 99 10.28 2.74 2.34
CA PRO A 99 8.90 3.20 2.19
C PRO A 99 7.93 2.03 2.04
N GLU A 100 7.71 1.31 3.13
CA GLU A 100 7.08 0.00 3.14
C GLU A 100 5.93 -0.06 4.14
N LEU A 101 4.85 -0.73 3.75
CA LEU A 101 3.76 -1.09 4.65
C LEU A 101 3.64 -2.61 4.70
N ILE A 102 3.85 -3.17 5.89
CA ILE A 102 3.77 -4.61 6.15
C ILE A 102 2.64 -4.86 7.15
N VAL A 103 1.61 -5.59 6.71
CA VAL A 103 0.47 -5.97 7.57
C VAL A 103 0.61 -7.46 7.92
N GLY A 104 0.81 -7.74 9.21
CA GLY A 104 1.03 -9.07 9.74
C GLY A 104 -0.14 -10.03 9.57
N GLU A 105 0.12 -11.30 9.85
CA GLU A 105 -0.89 -12.38 9.78
C GLU A 105 -2.09 -12.06 10.69
N HIS A 106 -3.30 -12.37 10.22
CA HIS A 106 -4.55 -12.14 10.96
C HIS A 106 -4.70 -10.72 11.53
N SER A 107 -4.17 -9.73 10.80
CA SER A 107 -4.16 -8.34 11.25
C SER A 107 -5.01 -7.47 10.35
N ALA A 108 -5.48 -6.34 10.88
CA ALA A 108 -6.37 -5.48 10.15
C ALA A 108 -6.02 -4.00 10.31
N ILE A 109 -6.09 -3.26 9.21
CA ILE A 109 -6.26 -1.81 9.20
C ILE A 109 -7.71 -1.56 8.83
N THR A 110 -8.47 -0.87 9.68
CA THR A 110 -9.91 -0.71 9.48
C THR A 110 -10.24 0.28 8.34
N HIS A 111 -10.81 1.45 8.62
CA HIS A 111 -11.39 2.30 7.56
C HIS A 111 -10.94 3.74 7.69
N ARG A 112 -10.69 4.36 6.53
CA ARG A 112 -10.51 5.81 6.40
C ARG A 112 -9.34 6.37 7.24
N HIS A 113 -8.26 5.62 7.40
CA HIS A 113 -7.02 6.12 7.99
C HIS A 113 -6.17 6.85 6.95
N LEU A 114 -5.33 7.78 7.43
CA LEU A 114 -4.27 8.41 6.66
C LEU A 114 -2.93 7.86 7.15
N ILE A 115 -2.19 7.21 6.25
CA ILE A 115 -0.94 6.52 6.59
C ILE A 115 0.14 7.03 5.65
N ASP A 116 1.13 7.72 6.22
CA ASP A 116 2.35 8.10 5.54
C ASP A 116 3.49 7.12 5.88
N CYS A 117 3.81 6.28 4.91
CA CYS A 117 4.89 5.30 4.88
C CYS A 117 6.09 5.85 4.08
N THR A 118 6.53 7.08 4.38
CA THR A 118 7.81 7.57 3.85
C THR A 118 8.99 6.74 4.38
N ASN A 119 8.85 6.17 5.58
CA ASN A 119 9.65 5.05 6.07
C ASN A 119 8.73 3.88 6.51
N ARG A 120 9.30 2.81 7.06
CA ARG A 120 8.59 1.53 7.24
C ARG A 120 7.54 1.63 8.34
N ILE A 121 6.34 1.16 8.04
CA ILE A 121 5.29 0.87 9.03
C ILE A 121 4.99 -0.63 9.01
N THR A 122 4.97 -1.24 10.20
CA THR A 122 4.60 -2.64 10.38
C THR A 122 3.44 -2.76 11.36
N ILE A 123 2.37 -3.43 10.95
CA ILE A 123 1.30 -3.90 11.84
C ILE A 123 1.65 -5.33 12.26
N GLY A 124 1.87 -5.54 13.56
CA GLY A 124 2.22 -6.85 14.12
C GLY A 124 1.10 -7.88 13.92
N LYS A 125 1.43 -9.17 14.09
CA LYS A 125 0.44 -10.27 13.96
C LYS A 125 -0.71 -10.12 14.95
N PHE A 126 -1.90 -10.62 14.59
CA PHE A 126 -3.10 -10.58 15.42
C PHE A 126 -3.47 -9.18 15.95
N THR A 127 -3.07 -8.13 15.23
CA THR A 127 -3.26 -6.75 15.65
C THR A 127 -4.28 -6.05 14.76
N THR A 128 -5.13 -5.21 15.34
CA THR A 128 -6.07 -4.39 14.58
C THR A 128 -5.85 -2.91 14.86
N LEU A 129 -5.52 -2.15 13.81
CA LEU A 129 -5.67 -0.69 13.80
C LEU A 129 -7.16 -0.38 13.61
N ALA A 130 -7.85 -0.26 14.74
CA ALA A 130 -9.27 0.03 14.81
C ALA A 130 -9.57 1.54 14.71
N GLY A 131 -10.86 1.89 14.78
CA GLY A 131 -11.33 3.27 14.74
C GLY A 131 -11.52 3.79 13.32
N PHE A 132 -11.38 5.11 13.16
CA PHE A 132 -11.50 5.80 11.88
C PHE A 132 -10.65 7.07 11.92
N GLN A 133 -10.10 7.48 10.78
CA GLN A 133 -9.36 8.74 10.62
C GLN A 133 -8.10 8.90 11.51
N SER A 134 -7.57 7.81 12.07
CA SER A 134 -6.22 7.82 12.65
C SER A 134 -5.19 8.24 11.60
N GLN A 135 -4.18 8.98 12.04
CA GLN A 135 -3.07 9.44 11.22
C GLN A 135 -1.77 8.81 11.73
N MET A 136 -0.98 8.24 10.81
CA MET A 136 0.35 7.70 11.10
C MET A 136 1.35 8.34 10.15
N MET A 137 2.46 8.82 10.69
CA MET A 137 3.48 9.53 9.92
C MET A 137 4.85 9.00 10.33
N THR A 138 5.69 8.71 9.35
CA THR A 138 7.06 8.21 9.56
C THR A 138 8.13 9.24 9.27
N HIS A 139 7.73 10.43 8.83
CA HIS A 139 8.61 11.56 8.64
C HIS A 139 7.94 12.82 9.18
N SER A 140 8.76 13.84 9.44
CA SER A 140 8.34 15.20 9.74
C SER A 140 9.21 16.17 8.94
N ILE A 141 8.82 17.44 8.95
CA ILE A 141 9.66 18.50 8.40
C ILE A 141 10.89 18.71 9.30
N ASP A 142 12.05 18.95 8.68
CA ASP A 142 13.21 19.51 9.37
C ASP A 142 12.98 21.02 9.53
N LEU A 143 12.93 21.52 10.76
CA LEU A 143 12.68 22.94 11.01
C LEU A 143 13.92 23.82 10.79
N GLU A 144 15.12 23.25 10.80
CA GLU A 144 16.38 23.98 10.64
C GLU A 144 16.76 24.14 9.16
N GLN A 145 16.44 23.15 8.32
CA GLN A 145 16.81 23.12 6.90
C GLN A 145 15.67 23.46 5.91
N ASN A 146 14.50 23.95 6.38
CA ASN A 146 13.36 24.32 5.52
C ASN A 146 13.36 25.78 5.03
#